data_AF-A0A954K728-F1
#
_entry.id   AF-A0A954K728-F1
#
_cell.length_a   1.000
_cell.length_b   1.000
_cell.length_c   1.000
_cell.angle_alpha   90.00
_cell.angle_beta   90.00
_cell.angle_gamma   90.00
#
_symmetry.space_group_name_H-M   'P 1'
#
loop_
_entity.id
_entity.type
_entity.pdbx_description
1 polymer ?
#
loop_
_entity_poly.entity_id
_entity_poly.type
_entity_poly.pdbx_seq_one_letter_code
_entity_poly.pdbx_strand_id
1 'polypeptide(L)'
;MTKQVMISGMLLLLFSSLVKAEEPLVAPKPTEPVKEIDFRDPIPFGLPPVEYGLGAHSDPASVMDQALAARTLKLKHDSQWGYLRDVLKALKIPESSQLMVFSKTALNPRIIKPENPRVVYFNDDVYIGWVPGAEKMEFASVDPLKGTIFYELAVRETNEPRLIRSERCLACHGGDSSLRVPGLLVRSFLTDQHGRPISGYSQISHDKPLEKRWGGWYVTGTHADMTHLGNLFNKDVIEEAKANPALRANLKQIDQFVDTAKYLNPHSDLVAHLIFDHLVHGHNLITRASMEQQLGLRSDVEQQLVRYLLFLDEAPLAGPLQGTTDYQTAFEQSGKRDAGG
;
A
#
# COMPACT_ATOMS: atom_id res chain seq x y z
N MET A 1 -48.50 -39.73 41.43
CA MET A 1 -47.95 -38.55 40.73
C MET A 1 -46.51 -38.37 41.16
N THR A 2 -45.56 -38.80 40.33
CA THR A 2 -44.14 -38.42 40.46
C THR A 2 -43.47 -38.66 39.12
N LYS A 3 -43.22 -37.57 38.37
CA LYS A 3 -42.46 -37.58 37.11
C LYS A 3 -40.97 -37.64 37.45
N GLN A 4 -40.25 -38.65 36.97
CA GLN A 4 -38.79 -38.63 36.88
C GLN A 4 -38.40 -38.13 35.49
N VAL A 5 -37.69 -37.00 35.48
CA VAL A 5 -37.13 -36.36 34.29
C VAL A 5 -35.78 -37.02 33.99
N MET A 6 -35.63 -37.61 32.81
CA MET A 6 -34.34 -38.01 32.25
C MET A 6 -33.56 -36.74 31.87
N ILE A 7 -32.42 -36.51 32.53
CA ILE A 7 -31.43 -35.50 32.11
C ILE A 7 -30.44 -36.21 31.20
N SER A 8 -30.52 -35.92 29.89
CA SER A 8 -29.53 -36.33 28.91
C SER A 8 -28.32 -35.39 29.01
N GLY A 9 -27.18 -35.91 29.45
CA GLY A 9 -25.93 -35.16 29.55
C GLY A 9 -25.35 -34.89 28.17
N MET A 10 -25.48 -33.65 27.71
CA MET A 10 -24.81 -33.16 26.50
C MET A 10 -23.36 -32.81 26.87
N LEU A 11 -22.42 -33.66 26.45
CA LEU A 11 -20.99 -33.43 26.61
C LEU A 11 -20.57 -32.29 25.66
N LEU A 12 -20.54 -31.05 26.16
CA LEU A 12 -19.94 -29.92 25.44
C LEU A 12 -18.42 -30.11 25.45
N LEU A 13 -17.87 -30.55 24.31
CA LEU A 13 -16.45 -30.40 23.99
C LEU A 13 -16.17 -28.92 23.73
N LEU A 14 -15.77 -28.20 24.78
CA LEU A 14 -15.20 -26.87 24.68
C LEU A 14 -13.80 -26.99 24.05
N PHE A 15 -13.72 -26.91 22.72
CA PHE A 15 -12.47 -26.56 22.05
C PHE A 15 -12.14 -25.11 22.38
N SER A 16 -11.44 -24.92 23.50
CA SER A 16 -10.77 -23.66 23.80
C SER A 16 -9.58 -23.55 22.86
N SER A 17 -9.79 -22.98 21.68
CA SER A 17 -8.70 -22.48 20.85
C SER A 17 -8.08 -21.28 21.57
N LEU A 18 -7.20 -21.55 22.53
CA LEU A 18 -6.18 -20.58 22.90
C LEU A 18 -5.33 -20.37 21.65
N VAL A 19 -5.65 -19.32 20.89
CA VAL A 19 -4.69 -18.70 19.99
C VAL A 19 -3.56 -18.22 20.89
N LYS A 20 -2.51 -19.04 21.05
CA LYS A 20 -1.23 -18.52 21.49
C LYS A 20 -0.91 -17.41 20.50
N ALA A 21 -0.72 -16.19 20.99
CA ALA A 21 -0.04 -15.18 20.20
C ALA A 21 1.25 -15.86 19.70
N GLU A 22 1.39 -16.01 18.38
CA GLU A 22 2.66 -16.44 17.81
C GLU A 22 3.72 -15.51 18.40
N GLU A 23 4.82 -16.08 18.89
CA GLU A 23 5.96 -15.26 19.29
C GLU A 23 6.27 -14.33 18.11
N PRO A 24 6.43 -13.01 18.34
CA PRO A 24 6.66 -12.09 17.24
C PRO A 24 7.88 -12.58 16.46
N LEU A 25 7.78 -12.61 15.14
CA LEU A 25 8.93 -12.86 14.27
C LEU A 25 9.92 -11.71 14.48
N VAL A 26 10.86 -11.90 15.39
CA VAL A 26 11.94 -10.95 15.65
C VAL A 26 13.08 -11.28 14.71
N ALA A 27 13.59 -10.26 14.02
CA ALA A 27 14.81 -10.39 13.24
C ALA A 27 15.92 -11.05 14.09
N PRO A 28 16.66 -12.04 13.57
CA PRO A 28 17.75 -12.65 14.31
C PRO A 28 18.80 -11.61 14.73
N LYS A 29 19.46 -11.84 15.88
CA LYS A 29 20.57 -11.00 16.32
C LYS A 29 21.79 -11.21 15.40
N PRO A 30 22.63 -10.17 15.20
CA PRO A 30 23.87 -10.31 14.46
C PRO A 30 24.77 -11.39 15.05
N THR A 31 25.44 -12.16 14.19
CA THR A 31 26.48 -13.13 14.58
C THR A 31 27.87 -12.49 14.69
N GLU A 32 28.05 -11.30 14.12
CA GLU A 32 29.31 -10.53 14.09
C GLU A 32 29.16 -9.18 14.84
N PRO A 33 30.29 -8.51 15.20
CA PRO A 33 30.25 -7.18 15.79
C PRO A 33 29.50 -6.17 14.91
N VAL A 34 28.71 -5.31 15.54
CA VAL A 34 27.93 -4.28 14.84
C VAL A 34 28.85 -3.31 14.12
N LYS A 35 28.60 -3.08 12.83
CA LYS A 35 29.29 -2.13 11.97
C LYS A 35 28.44 -0.88 11.76
N GLU A 36 28.98 0.27 12.12
CA GLU A 36 28.37 1.58 11.82
C GLU A 36 28.39 1.87 10.31
N ILE A 37 27.29 2.40 9.79
CA ILE A 37 27.08 2.76 8.39
C ILE A 37 26.34 4.11 8.29
N ASP A 38 26.41 4.77 7.13
CA ASP A 38 25.49 5.86 6.84
C ASP A 38 24.09 5.29 6.56
N PHE A 39 23.04 6.01 6.98
CA PHE A 39 21.65 5.62 6.71
C PHE A 39 21.34 5.41 5.22
N ARG A 40 22.07 6.09 4.32
CA ARG A 40 21.92 5.93 2.87
C ARG A 40 22.85 4.88 2.27
N ASP A 41 23.66 4.19 3.06
CA ASP A 41 24.49 3.11 2.55
C ASP A 41 23.62 1.97 2.01
N PRO A 42 24.08 1.24 0.96
CA PRO A 42 23.36 0.09 0.42
C PRO A 42 23.20 -1.05 1.44
N ILE A 43 22.04 -1.69 1.44
CA ILE A 43 21.78 -2.89 2.24
C ILE A 43 21.91 -4.14 1.35
N PRO A 44 22.79 -5.10 1.69
CA PRO A 44 22.97 -6.33 0.91
C PRO A 44 21.87 -7.38 1.19
N PHE A 45 20.61 -7.06 0.90
CA PHE A 45 19.44 -7.92 1.13
C PHE A 45 19.34 -9.14 0.18
N GLY A 46 20.37 -9.43 -0.61
CA GLY A 46 20.44 -10.63 -1.45
C GLY A 46 21.34 -11.72 -0.88
N LEU A 47 21.96 -11.47 0.29
CA LEU A 47 22.98 -12.32 0.89
C LEU A 47 22.55 -12.75 2.30
N PRO A 48 23.07 -13.89 2.82
CA PRO A 48 22.86 -14.25 4.21
C PRO A 48 23.21 -13.09 5.17
N PRO A 49 22.41 -12.86 6.22
CA PRO A 49 21.21 -13.60 6.61
C PRO A 49 19.90 -13.09 5.98
N VAL A 50 19.92 -11.99 5.22
CA VAL A 50 18.74 -11.42 4.55
C VAL A 50 18.69 -11.97 3.12
N GLU A 51 18.25 -13.21 2.95
CA GLU A 51 18.15 -13.86 1.64
C GLU A 51 16.82 -13.53 0.94
N TYR A 52 16.61 -12.27 0.53
CA TYR A 52 15.33 -11.79 -0.02
C TYR A 52 14.77 -12.68 -1.15
N GLY A 53 15.64 -13.08 -2.08
CA GLY A 53 15.26 -13.87 -3.26
C GLY A 53 14.93 -15.34 -2.97
N LEU A 54 15.21 -15.85 -1.77
CA LEU A 54 15.13 -17.27 -1.43
C LEU A 54 14.21 -17.54 -0.23
N GLY A 55 13.99 -18.82 0.09
CA GLY A 55 13.23 -19.27 1.25
C GLY A 55 11.72 -19.07 1.18
N ALA A 56 11.03 -19.53 2.24
CA ALA A 56 9.60 -19.29 2.44
C ALA A 56 9.34 -17.81 2.78
N HIS A 57 8.19 -17.29 2.35
CA HIS A 57 7.68 -15.99 2.75
C HIS A 57 6.45 -16.19 3.61
N SER A 58 6.21 -15.22 4.50
CA SER A 58 5.09 -15.20 5.44
C SER A 58 4.16 -14.01 5.22
N ASP A 59 4.46 -13.18 4.21
CA ASP A 59 3.61 -12.06 3.82
C ASP A 59 2.20 -12.51 3.40
N PRO A 60 1.17 -11.65 3.54
CA PRO A 60 -0.22 -12.03 3.26
C PRO A 60 -0.49 -12.55 1.85
N ALA A 61 0.20 -12.01 0.83
CA ALA A 61 0.05 -12.48 -0.55
C ALA A 61 0.59 -13.90 -0.74
N SER A 62 1.71 -14.25 -0.10
CA SER A 62 2.22 -15.62 -0.12
C SER A 62 1.32 -16.61 0.62
N VAL A 63 0.74 -16.20 1.75
CA VAL A 63 -0.26 -16.99 2.49
C VAL A 63 -1.52 -17.21 1.65
N MET A 64 -1.99 -16.18 0.96
CA MET A 64 -3.12 -16.30 0.03
C MET A 64 -2.79 -17.27 -1.12
N ASP A 65 -1.60 -17.19 -1.73
CA ASP A 65 -1.18 -18.10 -2.80
C ASP A 65 -1.09 -19.57 -2.32
N GLN A 66 -0.62 -19.80 -1.10
CA GLN A 66 -0.62 -21.14 -0.48
C GLN A 66 -2.06 -21.67 -0.33
N ALA A 67 -3.02 -20.84 0.09
CA ALA A 67 -4.42 -21.22 0.19
C ALA A 67 -5.06 -21.52 -1.19
N LEU A 68 -4.67 -20.78 -2.24
CA LEU A 68 -5.06 -21.07 -3.62
C LEU A 68 -4.49 -22.40 -4.10
N ALA A 69 -3.20 -22.65 -3.86
CA ALA A 69 -2.54 -23.91 -4.21
C ALA A 69 -3.16 -25.12 -3.48
N ALA A 70 -3.52 -24.95 -2.21
CA ALA A 70 -4.21 -25.95 -1.40
C ALA A 70 -5.71 -26.09 -1.74
N ARG A 71 -6.26 -25.23 -2.61
CA ARG A 71 -7.68 -25.14 -2.97
C ARG A 71 -8.62 -24.92 -1.76
N THR A 72 -8.10 -24.35 -0.68
CA THR A 72 -8.87 -23.91 0.49
C THR A 72 -9.44 -22.51 0.31
N LEU A 73 -8.85 -21.72 -0.60
CA LEU A 73 -9.39 -20.47 -1.11
C LEU A 73 -9.75 -20.63 -2.61
N LYS A 74 -10.85 -20.01 -3.02
CA LYS A 74 -11.25 -19.88 -4.43
C LYS A 74 -11.55 -18.42 -4.73
N LEU A 75 -11.02 -17.91 -5.84
CA LEU A 75 -11.32 -16.58 -6.33
C LEU A 75 -12.39 -16.67 -7.42
N LYS A 76 -13.48 -15.92 -7.26
CA LYS A 76 -14.48 -15.73 -8.29
C LYS A 76 -13.96 -14.73 -9.33
N HIS A 77 -14.03 -15.12 -10.59
CA HIS A 77 -13.74 -14.22 -11.70
C HIS A 77 -14.97 -13.33 -12.00
N ASP A 78 -14.70 -12.07 -12.28
CA ASP A 78 -15.64 -11.06 -12.74
C ASP A 78 -15.26 -10.64 -14.18
N SER A 79 -16.26 -10.48 -15.05
CA SER A 79 -16.01 -10.18 -16.47
C SER A 79 -15.35 -8.81 -16.71
N GLN A 80 -15.51 -7.87 -15.78
CA GLN A 80 -14.99 -6.51 -15.89
C GLN A 80 -13.69 -6.35 -15.09
N TRP A 81 -13.63 -6.90 -13.87
CA TRP A 81 -12.54 -6.68 -12.94
C TRP A 81 -11.62 -7.89 -12.74
N GLY A 82 -11.86 -8.99 -13.46
CA GLY A 82 -11.12 -10.24 -13.27
C GLY A 82 -11.27 -10.74 -11.84
N TYR A 83 -10.17 -11.01 -11.15
CA TYR A 83 -10.20 -11.46 -9.76
C TYR A 83 -10.13 -10.33 -8.72
N LEU A 84 -10.09 -9.06 -9.14
CA LEU A 84 -9.75 -7.93 -8.26
C LEU A 84 -10.61 -7.88 -6.99
N ARG A 85 -11.94 -7.90 -7.11
CA ARG A 85 -12.84 -7.79 -5.95
C ARG A 85 -12.66 -8.94 -4.96
N ASP A 86 -12.53 -10.18 -5.44
CA ASP A 86 -12.34 -11.35 -4.58
C ASP A 86 -10.95 -11.38 -3.95
N VAL A 87 -9.93 -10.88 -4.66
CA VAL A 87 -8.58 -10.68 -4.10
C VAL A 87 -8.60 -9.65 -2.98
N LEU A 88 -9.23 -8.48 -3.17
CA LEU A 88 -9.36 -7.45 -2.13
C LEU A 88 -10.07 -8.03 -0.89
N LYS A 89 -11.13 -8.81 -1.10
CA LYS A 89 -11.85 -9.49 -0.02
C LYS A 89 -10.96 -10.51 0.71
N ALA A 90 -10.21 -11.34 -0.01
CA ALA A 90 -9.34 -12.35 0.58
C ALA A 90 -8.22 -11.73 1.43
N LEU A 91 -7.70 -10.58 1.00
CA LEU A 91 -6.64 -9.84 1.68
C LEU A 91 -7.16 -8.78 2.65
N LYS A 92 -8.49 -8.66 2.80
CA LYS A 92 -9.16 -7.67 3.66
C LYS A 92 -8.73 -6.22 3.35
N ILE A 93 -8.65 -5.91 2.06
CA ILE A 93 -8.38 -4.55 1.58
C ILE A 93 -9.71 -3.86 1.30
N PRO A 94 -10.03 -2.71 1.92
CA PRO A 94 -11.29 -2.02 1.68
C PRO A 94 -11.31 -1.40 0.28
N GLU A 95 -12.42 -1.52 -0.46
CA GLU A 95 -12.59 -0.86 -1.76
C GLU A 95 -12.51 0.68 -1.65
N SER A 96 -12.73 1.24 -0.45
CA SER A 96 -12.55 2.67 -0.15
C SER A 96 -11.10 3.13 -0.04
N SER A 97 -10.13 2.22 0.06
CA SER A 97 -8.69 2.56 -0.03
C SER A 97 -8.24 2.96 -1.44
N GLN A 98 -9.12 2.89 -2.44
CA GLN A 98 -8.74 3.11 -3.83
C GLN A 98 -8.13 4.50 -4.04
N LEU A 99 -6.92 4.51 -4.61
CA LEU A 99 -6.24 5.70 -5.11
C LEU A 99 -6.03 5.57 -6.62
N MET A 100 -6.18 6.66 -7.38
CA MET A 100 -6.09 6.67 -8.83
C MET A 100 -4.86 7.46 -9.31
N VAL A 101 -4.00 6.81 -10.09
CA VAL A 101 -2.72 7.32 -10.59
C VAL A 101 -2.75 7.36 -12.11
N PHE A 102 -2.62 8.55 -12.68
CA PHE A 102 -2.57 8.72 -14.13
C PHE A 102 -1.15 8.94 -14.66
N SER A 103 -0.15 9.13 -13.79
CA SER A 103 1.24 9.24 -14.24
C SER A 103 1.79 7.91 -14.77
N LYS A 104 2.53 7.98 -15.88
CA LYS A 104 3.18 6.84 -16.54
C LYS A 104 4.48 6.44 -15.84
N THR A 105 4.37 6.07 -14.57
CA THR A 105 5.51 5.72 -13.68
C THR A 105 5.46 4.27 -13.18
N ALA A 106 4.59 3.43 -13.74
CA ALA A 106 4.37 2.02 -13.36
C ALA A 106 4.67 1.05 -14.53
N LEU A 107 4.50 -0.26 -14.32
CA LEU A 107 4.86 -1.32 -15.29
C LEU A 107 3.99 -1.33 -16.56
N ASN A 108 2.80 -0.72 -16.52
CA ASN A 108 1.86 -0.67 -17.64
C ASN A 108 1.74 0.74 -18.28
N PRO A 109 2.85 1.44 -18.63
CA PRO A 109 2.82 2.86 -18.99
C PRO A 109 2.12 3.13 -20.33
N ARG A 110 1.86 2.09 -21.14
CA ARG A 110 1.17 2.22 -22.43
C ARG A 110 -0.33 2.47 -22.27
N ILE A 111 -0.96 1.89 -21.25
CA ILE A 111 -2.42 1.97 -21.03
C ILE A 111 -2.80 2.96 -19.94
N ILE A 112 -1.86 3.35 -19.09
CA ILE A 112 -2.05 4.37 -18.05
C ILE A 112 -2.05 5.76 -18.69
N LYS A 113 -3.07 6.56 -18.40
CA LYS A 113 -3.22 7.96 -18.84
C LYS A 113 -4.31 8.65 -18.01
N PRO A 114 -4.49 9.99 -18.10
CA PRO A 114 -5.55 10.69 -17.37
C PRO A 114 -6.94 10.06 -17.55
N GLU A 115 -7.30 9.59 -18.75
CA GLU A 115 -8.63 9.00 -19.00
C GLU A 115 -8.72 7.50 -18.66
N ASN A 116 -7.61 6.86 -18.29
CA ASN A 116 -7.53 5.45 -17.90
C ASN A 116 -6.44 5.26 -16.82
N PRO A 117 -6.63 5.82 -15.61
CA PRO A 117 -5.66 5.72 -14.53
C PRO A 117 -5.48 4.28 -14.01
N ARG A 118 -4.31 4.02 -13.44
CA ARG A 118 -4.07 2.87 -12.58
C ARG A 118 -4.74 3.12 -11.24
N VAL A 119 -5.30 2.08 -10.64
CA VAL A 119 -5.72 2.10 -9.23
C VAL A 119 -4.67 1.42 -8.36
N VAL A 120 -4.54 1.93 -7.14
CA VAL A 120 -3.85 1.29 -6.02
C VAL A 120 -4.87 1.12 -4.90
N TYR A 121 -5.06 -0.12 -4.45
CA TYR A 121 -5.79 -0.43 -3.22
C TYR A 121 -4.79 -0.85 -2.16
N PHE A 122 -5.07 -0.57 -0.89
CA PHE A 122 -4.15 -0.90 0.17
C PHE A 122 -4.82 -1.10 1.54
N ASN A 123 -4.15 -1.89 2.38
CA ASN A 123 -4.36 -1.92 3.81
C ASN A 123 -2.98 -1.79 4.51
N ASP A 124 -2.92 -2.17 5.78
CA ASP A 124 -1.70 -2.07 6.58
C ASP A 124 -0.54 -2.92 6.05
N ASP A 125 -0.78 -4.00 5.30
CA ASP A 125 0.27 -4.96 4.94
C ASP A 125 0.42 -5.17 3.42
N VAL A 126 -0.60 -4.83 2.61
CA VAL A 126 -0.66 -5.20 1.18
C VAL A 126 -1.14 -4.05 0.32
N TYR A 127 -0.52 -3.92 -0.85
CA TYR A 127 -0.80 -2.93 -1.87
C TYR A 127 -1.05 -3.62 -3.21
N ILE A 128 -2.16 -3.30 -3.87
CA ILE A 128 -2.56 -3.92 -5.14
C ILE A 128 -2.73 -2.86 -6.21
N GLY A 129 -1.93 -2.98 -7.27
CA GLY A 129 -2.01 -2.17 -8.48
C GLY A 129 -2.81 -2.87 -9.58
N TRP A 130 -3.73 -2.15 -10.22
CA TRP A 130 -4.45 -2.64 -11.39
C TRP A 130 -4.83 -1.50 -12.34
N VAL A 131 -4.95 -1.78 -13.64
CA VAL A 131 -5.41 -0.81 -14.64
C VAL A 131 -6.48 -1.49 -15.48
N PRO A 132 -7.62 -0.85 -15.80
CA PRO A 132 -8.56 -1.39 -16.75
C PRO A 132 -7.87 -1.76 -18.07
N GLY A 133 -8.06 -3.01 -18.52
CA GLY A 133 -7.41 -3.59 -19.70
C GLY A 133 -6.01 -4.16 -19.46
N ALA A 134 -5.48 -4.15 -18.23
CA ALA A 134 -4.23 -4.83 -17.91
C ALA A 134 -4.41 -6.36 -17.87
N GLU A 135 -3.40 -7.10 -18.33
CA GLU A 135 -3.40 -8.57 -18.27
C GLU A 135 -3.14 -9.13 -16.87
N LYS A 136 -2.59 -8.29 -15.98
CA LYS A 136 -2.15 -8.69 -14.63
C LYS A 136 -2.44 -7.61 -13.59
N MET A 137 -2.72 -8.06 -12.38
CA MET A 137 -2.62 -7.26 -11.15
C MET A 137 -1.19 -7.35 -10.59
N GLU A 138 -0.75 -6.27 -9.96
CA GLU A 138 0.56 -6.12 -9.33
C GLU A 138 0.37 -6.09 -7.81
N PHE A 139 1.22 -6.79 -7.06
CA PHE A 139 1.16 -6.87 -5.61
C PHE A 139 2.48 -6.40 -5.03
N ALA A 140 2.39 -5.66 -3.94
CA ALA A 140 3.48 -5.42 -3.01
C ALA A 140 2.97 -5.79 -1.61
N SER A 141 3.58 -6.79 -0.99
CA SER A 141 3.10 -7.43 0.23
C SER A 141 4.22 -7.44 1.26
N VAL A 142 3.99 -6.88 2.44
CA VAL A 142 5.04 -6.67 3.45
C VAL A 142 5.30 -7.97 4.21
N ASP A 143 6.50 -8.52 4.06
CA ASP A 143 7.02 -9.62 4.87
C ASP A 143 7.75 -9.04 6.11
N PRO A 144 7.47 -9.55 7.32
CA PRO A 144 8.05 -9.01 8.56
C PRO A 144 9.57 -9.14 8.66
N LEU A 145 10.19 -10.08 7.93
CA LEU A 145 11.64 -10.31 7.97
C LEU A 145 12.35 -9.86 6.70
N LYS A 146 11.67 -9.90 5.56
CA LYS A 146 12.28 -9.65 4.24
C LYS A 146 11.88 -8.32 3.61
N GLY A 147 10.97 -7.57 4.22
CA GLY A 147 10.45 -6.33 3.65
C GLY A 147 9.42 -6.60 2.56
N THR A 148 9.31 -5.69 1.58
CA THR A 148 8.23 -5.78 0.59
C THR A 148 8.51 -6.83 -0.47
N ILE A 149 7.63 -7.83 -0.60
CA ILE A 149 7.68 -8.88 -1.63
C ILE A 149 6.71 -8.54 -2.77
N PHE A 150 7.19 -8.70 -4.02
CA PHE A 150 6.43 -8.35 -5.22
C PHE A 150 5.91 -9.57 -5.98
N TYR A 151 4.63 -9.53 -6.33
CA TYR A 151 3.96 -10.57 -7.11
C TYR A 151 3.13 -10.01 -8.25
N GLU A 152 2.78 -10.89 -9.19
CA GLU A 152 1.79 -10.64 -10.22
C GLU A 152 0.75 -11.75 -10.26
N LEU A 153 -0.51 -11.38 -10.51
CA LEU A 153 -1.60 -12.32 -10.77
C LEU A 153 -2.24 -12.00 -12.11
N ALA A 154 -2.31 -12.99 -13.00
CA ALA A 154 -3.04 -12.83 -14.26
C ALA A 154 -4.54 -12.63 -13.98
N VAL A 155 -5.16 -11.66 -14.64
CA VAL A 155 -6.59 -11.37 -14.42
C VAL A 155 -7.52 -12.23 -15.28
N ARG A 156 -6.98 -12.93 -16.28
CA ARG A 156 -7.74 -13.84 -17.14
C ARG A 156 -8.32 -15.00 -16.34
N GLU A 157 -9.52 -15.43 -16.70
CA GLU A 157 -10.16 -16.58 -16.10
C GLU A 157 -9.32 -17.87 -16.29
N THR A 158 -9.09 -18.57 -15.19
CA THR A 158 -8.38 -19.84 -15.11
C THR A 158 -8.91 -20.65 -13.92
N ASN A 159 -8.76 -21.97 -13.99
CA ASN A 159 -9.11 -22.87 -12.90
C ASN A 159 -8.15 -22.76 -11.71
N GLU A 160 -6.94 -22.26 -11.93
CA GLU A 160 -5.87 -22.19 -10.94
C GLU A 160 -5.15 -20.83 -11.00
N PRO A 161 -5.78 -19.74 -10.50
CA PRO A 161 -5.11 -18.45 -10.38
C PRO A 161 -3.97 -18.56 -9.36
N ARG A 162 -2.77 -18.09 -9.73
CA ARG A 162 -1.54 -18.19 -8.91
C ARG A 162 -0.77 -16.88 -8.93
N LEU A 163 -0.18 -16.54 -7.80
CA LEU A 163 0.72 -15.39 -7.68
C LEU A 163 2.11 -15.80 -8.12
N ILE A 164 2.73 -14.97 -8.96
CA ILE A 164 4.07 -15.20 -9.49
C ILE A 164 5.00 -14.12 -8.95
N ARG A 165 6.08 -14.53 -8.25
CA ARG A 165 7.12 -13.62 -7.75
C ARG A 165 7.79 -12.87 -8.91
N SER A 166 8.05 -11.58 -8.71
CA SER A 166 8.56 -10.69 -9.76
C SER A 166 9.72 -9.84 -9.24
N GLU A 167 10.96 -10.17 -9.60
CA GLU A 167 12.14 -9.39 -9.18
C GLU A 167 12.35 -8.13 -10.04
N ARG A 168 11.70 -8.04 -11.20
CA ARG A 168 11.76 -6.85 -12.07
C ARG A 168 11.31 -5.57 -11.36
N CYS A 169 10.45 -5.70 -10.35
CA CYS A 169 9.96 -4.58 -9.54
C CYS A 169 11.10 -3.92 -8.76
N LEU A 170 12.12 -4.68 -8.33
CA LEU A 170 13.25 -4.16 -7.56
C LEU A 170 14.11 -3.17 -8.34
N ALA A 171 14.07 -3.18 -9.67
CA ALA A 171 14.77 -2.18 -10.48
C ALA A 171 14.36 -0.74 -10.11
N CYS A 172 13.13 -0.54 -9.66
CA CYS A 172 12.64 0.72 -9.10
C CYS A 172 12.52 0.69 -7.57
N HIS A 173 12.08 -0.44 -7.02
CA HIS A 173 11.70 -0.61 -5.61
C HIS A 173 12.85 -0.99 -4.66
N GLY A 174 14.08 -1.11 -5.16
CA GLY A 174 15.30 -1.34 -4.36
C GLY A 174 16.28 -0.17 -4.37
N GLY A 175 15.83 1.03 -4.75
CA GLY A 175 16.68 2.21 -4.95
C GLY A 175 16.66 3.21 -3.79
N ASP A 176 17.21 4.41 -4.02
CA ASP A 176 17.31 5.47 -3.01
C ASP A 176 15.95 5.89 -2.44
N SER A 177 14.92 5.98 -3.30
CA SER A 177 13.55 6.34 -2.88
C SER A 177 12.89 5.34 -1.93
N SER A 178 13.40 4.10 -1.87
CA SER A 178 12.97 3.06 -0.95
C SER A 178 14.00 2.78 0.14
N LEU A 179 14.92 3.71 0.42
CA LEU A 179 15.98 3.57 1.42
C LEU A 179 16.95 2.41 1.13
N ARG A 180 17.12 2.06 -0.15
CA ARG A 180 17.95 0.94 -0.63
C ARG A 180 17.58 -0.42 -0.01
N VAL A 181 16.31 -0.57 0.36
CA VAL A 181 15.70 -1.86 0.73
C VAL A 181 14.57 -2.19 -0.25
N PRO A 182 14.14 -3.46 -0.35
CA PRO A 182 12.92 -3.85 -1.06
C PRO A 182 11.71 -3.15 -0.42
N GLY A 183 11.27 -2.08 -1.06
CA GLY A 183 10.37 -1.13 -0.42
C GLY A 183 9.38 -0.49 -1.37
N LEU A 184 8.53 0.34 -0.80
CA LEU A 184 7.39 0.98 -1.46
C LEU A 184 7.77 2.40 -1.91
N LEU A 185 7.01 2.92 -2.87
CA LEU A 185 7.29 4.21 -3.51
C LEU A 185 6.02 5.03 -3.64
N VAL A 186 6.08 6.29 -3.21
CA VAL A 186 5.14 7.34 -3.64
C VAL A 186 5.92 8.43 -4.35
N ARG A 187 5.42 8.85 -5.50
CA ARG A 187 5.99 9.93 -6.31
C ARG A 187 4.92 10.94 -6.65
N SER A 188 5.32 12.20 -6.79
CA SER A 188 4.44 13.31 -7.13
C SER A 188 5.03 14.05 -8.32
N PHE A 189 4.52 13.78 -9.51
CA PHE A 189 4.96 14.41 -10.75
C PHE A 189 3.78 15.07 -11.47
N LEU A 190 3.89 16.37 -11.72
CA LEU A 190 3.03 17.02 -12.69
C LEU A 190 3.24 16.37 -14.07
N THR A 191 2.16 16.21 -14.83
CA THR A 191 2.21 15.50 -16.11
C THR A 191 1.66 16.32 -17.27
N ASP A 192 2.07 15.96 -18.47
CA ASP A 192 1.37 16.41 -19.68
C ASP A 192 -0.03 15.77 -19.81
N GLN A 193 -0.78 16.11 -20.86
CA GLN A 193 -2.11 15.55 -21.10
C GLN A 193 -2.13 14.03 -21.36
N HIS A 194 -0.96 13.40 -21.51
CA HIS A 194 -0.83 11.96 -21.74
C HIS A 194 -0.28 11.22 -20.51
N GLY A 195 -0.19 11.88 -19.36
CA GLY A 195 0.32 11.30 -18.12
C GLY A 195 1.84 11.15 -18.08
N ARG A 196 2.60 11.78 -19.00
CA ARG A 196 4.06 11.73 -18.96
C ARG A 196 4.60 12.75 -17.95
N PRO A 197 5.47 12.35 -17.00
CA PRO A 197 6.05 13.27 -16.03
C PRO A 197 6.77 14.46 -16.68
N ILE A 198 6.58 15.65 -16.12
CA ILE A 198 7.25 16.90 -16.51
C ILE A 198 8.23 17.33 -15.42
N SER A 199 7.74 17.47 -14.19
CA SER A 199 8.50 17.92 -13.02
C SER A 199 7.84 17.42 -11.74
N GLY A 200 8.61 17.33 -10.65
CA GLY A 200 8.08 16.93 -9.35
C GLY A 200 9.11 16.22 -8.48
N TYR A 201 8.63 15.33 -7.62
CA TYR A 201 9.37 14.73 -6.52
C TYR A 201 9.33 13.20 -6.62
N SER A 202 10.52 12.58 -6.53
CA SER A 202 10.70 11.13 -6.62
C SER A 202 10.45 10.39 -5.31
N GLN A 203 10.20 11.12 -4.21
CA GLN A 203 9.89 10.58 -2.89
C GLN A 203 8.91 11.52 -2.18
N ILE A 204 7.76 10.99 -1.79
CA ILE A 204 6.74 11.65 -1.00
C ILE A 204 6.50 10.85 0.28
N SER A 205 6.27 11.59 1.37
CA SER A 205 5.89 11.09 2.68
C SER A 205 5.16 12.22 3.42
N HIS A 206 4.70 11.95 4.65
CA HIS A 206 3.97 12.91 5.48
C HIS A 206 4.77 14.16 5.88
N ASP A 207 6.09 14.18 5.66
CA ASP A 207 6.99 15.30 5.94
C ASP A 207 6.94 16.40 4.86
N LYS A 208 6.38 16.09 3.69
CA LYS A 208 6.24 17.06 2.60
C LYS A 208 4.98 17.89 2.81
N PRO A 209 5.00 19.21 2.62
CA PRO A 209 3.77 19.99 2.64
C PRO A 209 2.85 19.60 1.48
N LEU A 210 1.54 19.76 1.66
CA LEU A 210 0.53 19.32 0.68
C LEU A 210 0.79 19.88 -0.72
N GLU A 211 1.31 21.11 -0.86
CA GLU A 211 1.56 21.73 -2.17
C GLU A 211 2.63 21.00 -3.01
N LYS A 212 3.33 20.02 -2.42
CA LYS A 212 4.30 19.16 -3.12
C LYS A 212 3.77 17.75 -3.41
N ARG A 213 2.60 17.38 -2.88
CA ARG A 213 2.08 16.00 -2.95
C ARG A 213 1.13 15.77 -4.14
N TRP A 214 1.01 14.50 -4.51
CA TRP A 214 -0.02 13.94 -5.39
C TRP A 214 -0.04 14.38 -6.86
N GLY A 215 1.04 14.97 -7.37
CA GLY A 215 1.20 15.19 -8.82
C GLY A 215 1.14 13.86 -9.56
N GLY A 216 0.30 13.75 -10.58
CA GLY A 216 0.13 12.49 -11.31
C GLY A 216 -0.97 11.58 -10.74
N TRP A 217 -1.67 12.04 -9.69
CA TRP A 217 -2.76 11.34 -9.04
C TRP A 217 -4.06 12.16 -9.15
N TYR A 218 -5.18 11.47 -9.20
CA TYR A 218 -6.46 12.08 -8.87
C TYR A 218 -6.60 12.13 -7.35
N VAL A 219 -7.21 13.21 -6.85
CA VAL A 219 -7.49 13.42 -5.43
C VAL A 219 -8.91 13.92 -5.31
N THR A 220 -9.75 13.20 -4.55
CA THR A 220 -11.12 13.57 -4.26
C THR A 220 -11.33 13.82 -2.77
N GLY A 221 -11.78 15.02 -2.43
CA GLY A 221 -11.90 15.49 -1.06
C GLY A 221 -11.87 17.02 -0.97
N THR A 222 -11.91 17.53 0.25
CA THR A 222 -11.74 18.95 0.54
C THR A 222 -10.68 19.18 1.61
N HIS A 223 -9.96 20.30 1.55
CA HIS A 223 -8.81 20.60 2.43
C HIS A 223 -8.64 22.11 2.69
N ALA A 224 -9.77 22.82 2.80
CA ALA A 224 -9.81 24.28 2.93
C ALA A 224 -9.05 24.99 1.78
N ASP A 225 -8.23 25.98 2.11
CA ASP A 225 -7.46 26.79 1.15
C ASP A 225 -6.03 26.26 0.90
N MET A 226 -5.71 25.05 1.40
CA MET A 226 -4.45 24.40 1.08
C MET A 226 -4.38 24.07 -0.42
N THR A 227 -3.19 23.72 -0.91
CA THR A 227 -2.99 23.35 -2.31
C THR A 227 -2.27 22.01 -2.40
N HIS A 228 -2.42 21.33 -3.54
CA HIS A 228 -1.71 20.10 -3.86
C HIS A 228 -1.51 19.98 -5.37
N LEU A 229 -0.65 19.07 -5.82
CA LEU A 229 -0.38 18.86 -7.25
C LEU A 229 -1.35 17.85 -7.92
N GLY A 230 -2.20 17.19 -7.13
CA GLY A 230 -3.25 16.29 -7.63
C GLY A 230 -4.24 16.98 -8.57
N ASN A 231 -4.86 16.19 -9.46
CA ASN A 231 -5.81 16.63 -10.49
C ASN A 231 -5.25 17.58 -11.58
N LEU A 232 -3.97 17.96 -11.50
CA LEU A 232 -3.29 18.84 -12.44
C LEU A 232 -2.53 18.03 -13.50
N PHE A 233 -2.99 18.13 -14.74
CA PHE A 233 -2.36 17.60 -15.94
C PHE A 233 -2.70 18.52 -17.10
N ASN A 234 -1.88 18.50 -18.16
CA ASN A 234 -1.82 19.51 -19.22
C ASN A 234 -1.06 20.78 -18.79
N LYS A 235 -0.13 21.23 -19.64
CA LYS A 235 0.74 22.39 -19.37
C LYS A 235 -0.07 23.66 -19.11
N ASP A 236 -1.12 23.91 -19.88
CA ASP A 236 -1.92 25.13 -19.75
C ASP A 236 -2.67 25.16 -18.40
N VAL A 237 -3.22 24.03 -17.99
CA VAL A 237 -3.88 23.87 -16.67
C VAL A 237 -2.89 24.04 -15.52
N ILE A 238 -1.67 23.50 -15.68
CA ILE A 238 -0.60 23.64 -14.69
C ILE A 238 -0.18 25.11 -14.54
N GLU A 239 -0.05 25.85 -15.65
CA GLU A 239 0.27 27.28 -15.59
C GLU A 239 -0.89 28.10 -15.00
N GLU A 240 -2.14 27.80 -15.35
CA GLU A 240 -3.32 28.45 -14.76
C GLU A 240 -3.39 28.26 -13.25
N ALA A 241 -3.10 27.04 -12.75
CA ALA A 241 -3.12 26.73 -11.32
C ALA A 241 -2.15 27.59 -10.49
N LYS A 242 -1.08 28.15 -11.10
CA LYS A 242 -0.17 29.07 -10.41
C LYS A 242 -0.83 30.42 -10.08
N ALA A 243 -1.75 30.86 -10.93
CA ALA A 243 -2.51 32.11 -10.73
C ALA A 243 -3.86 31.86 -10.05
N ASN A 244 -4.38 30.64 -10.11
CA ASN A 244 -5.65 30.23 -9.52
C ASN A 244 -5.48 28.95 -8.66
N PRO A 245 -5.01 29.08 -7.40
CA PRO A 245 -4.76 27.93 -6.52
C PRO A 245 -5.98 27.04 -6.23
N ALA A 246 -7.19 27.57 -6.39
CA ALA A 246 -8.43 26.81 -6.19
C ALA A 246 -8.76 25.86 -7.37
N LEU A 247 -8.09 26.03 -8.52
CA LEU A 247 -8.32 25.23 -9.71
C LEU A 247 -8.10 23.74 -9.42
N ARG A 248 -9.19 22.96 -9.47
CA ARG A 248 -9.19 21.49 -9.25
C ARG A 248 -8.61 21.03 -7.89
N ALA A 249 -8.51 21.93 -6.91
CA ALA A 249 -7.98 21.61 -5.59
C ALA A 249 -9.00 20.84 -4.72
N ASN A 250 -10.27 21.28 -4.69
CA ASN A 250 -11.31 20.70 -3.83
C ASN A 250 -12.37 19.93 -4.66
N LEU A 251 -11.94 18.93 -5.43
CA LEU A 251 -12.85 18.12 -6.25
C LEU A 251 -13.48 16.99 -5.43
N LYS A 252 -14.80 16.82 -5.49
CA LYS A 252 -15.47 15.66 -4.87
C LYS A 252 -15.69 14.49 -5.84
N GLN A 253 -15.57 14.76 -7.14
CA GLN A 253 -15.78 13.81 -8.24
C GLN A 253 -14.79 14.12 -9.37
N ILE A 254 -14.47 13.09 -10.15
CA ILE A 254 -13.49 13.10 -11.25
C ILE A 254 -14.05 12.46 -12.53
N ASP A 255 -15.35 12.23 -12.59
CA ASP A 255 -16.05 11.63 -13.74
C ASP A 255 -15.99 12.52 -15.00
N GLN A 256 -15.72 13.81 -14.82
CA GLN A 256 -15.37 14.73 -15.91
C GLN A 256 -14.04 14.41 -16.60
N PHE A 257 -13.18 13.58 -15.99
CA PHE A 257 -11.87 13.19 -16.54
C PHE A 257 -11.75 11.68 -16.81
N VAL A 258 -12.49 10.87 -16.05
CA VAL A 258 -12.37 9.40 -16.06
C VAL A 258 -13.74 8.76 -16.14
N ASP A 259 -13.88 7.73 -16.96
CA ASP A 259 -15.03 6.82 -16.85
C ASP A 259 -14.90 5.96 -15.58
N THR A 260 -15.47 6.45 -14.48
CA THR A 260 -15.35 5.86 -13.14
C THR A 260 -16.09 4.54 -13.00
N ALA A 261 -17.04 4.24 -13.89
CA ALA A 261 -17.76 2.96 -13.89
C ALA A 261 -16.85 1.76 -14.19
N LYS A 262 -15.64 2.00 -14.71
CA LYS A 262 -14.62 0.97 -14.94
C LYS A 262 -13.98 0.45 -13.64
N TYR A 263 -14.14 1.13 -12.51
CA TYR A 263 -13.44 0.85 -11.25
C TYR A 263 -14.41 0.36 -10.17
N LEU A 264 -13.88 -0.20 -9.09
CA LEU A 264 -14.71 -0.67 -7.97
C LEU A 264 -15.26 0.50 -7.15
N ASN A 265 -14.52 1.60 -7.11
CA ASN A 265 -14.88 2.84 -6.43
C ASN A 265 -14.71 4.03 -7.40
N PRO A 266 -15.60 5.04 -7.42
CA PRO A 266 -15.44 6.21 -8.28
C PRO A 266 -14.51 7.29 -7.73
N HIS A 267 -13.93 7.10 -6.54
CA HIS A 267 -13.14 8.09 -5.80
C HIS A 267 -11.65 7.71 -5.70
N SER A 268 -10.86 8.73 -5.35
CA SER A 268 -9.43 8.65 -5.04
C SER A 268 -9.19 9.49 -3.78
N ASP A 269 -9.58 8.93 -2.64
CA ASP A 269 -9.90 9.66 -1.42
C ASP A 269 -8.70 10.40 -0.81
N LEU A 270 -8.88 11.69 -0.47
CA LEU A 270 -7.85 12.54 0.12
C LEU A 270 -7.29 11.99 1.45
N VAL A 271 -8.15 11.46 2.32
CA VAL A 271 -7.71 10.89 3.61
C VAL A 271 -6.94 9.59 3.35
N ALA A 272 -7.38 8.78 2.39
CA ALA A 272 -6.64 7.57 1.99
C ALA A 272 -5.25 7.92 1.45
N HIS A 273 -5.10 8.99 0.67
CA HIS A 273 -3.78 9.47 0.23
C HIS A 273 -2.85 9.82 1.40
N LEU A 274 -3.35 10.51 2.43
CA LEU A 274 -2.55 10.88 3.60
C LEU A 274 -2.03 9.63 4.34
N ILE A 275 -2.91 8.66 4.58
CA ILE A 275 -2.54 7.40 5.23
C ILE A 275 -1.56 6.61 4.35
N PHE A 276 -1.80 6.54 3.04
CA PHE A 276 -0.91 5.88 2.10
C PHE A 276 0.50 6.48 2.09
N ASP A 277 0.62 7.82 2.05
CA ASP A 277 1.91 8.52 2.13
C ASP A 277 2.67 8.18 3.42
N HIS A 278 1.94 8.07 4.54
CA HIS A 278 2.52 7.70 5.82
C HIS A 278 3.01 6.24 5.84
N LEU A 279 2.14 5.29 5.46
CA LEU A 279 2.44 3.86 5.52
C LEU A 279 3.61 3.48 4.62
N VAL A 280 3.68 4.02 3.39
CA VAL A 280 4.72 3.65 2.42
C VAL A 280 6.13 3.93 2.94
N HIS A 281 6.38 5.12 3.49
CA HIS A 281 7.71 5.41 4.02
C HIS A 281 7.95 4.74 5.39
N GLY A 282 6.91 4.58 6.21
CA GLY A 282 6.98 3.83 7.47
C GLY A 282 7.44 2.39 7.26
N HIS A 283 6.88 1.68 6.27
CA HIS A 283 7.32 0.33 5.91
C HIS A 283 8.78 0.26 5.46
N ASN A 284 9.25 1.26 4.72
CA ASN A 284 10.65 1.31 4.30
C ASN A 284 11.58 1.48 5.51
N LEU A 285 11.22 2.33 6.48
CA LEU A 285 11.99 2.51 7.72
C LEU A 285 11.99 1.24 8.59
N ILE A 286 10.83 0.58 8.75
CA ILE A 286 10.71 -0.69 9.48
C ILE A 286 11.57 -1.77 8.82
N THR A 287 11.48 -1.91 7.50
CA THR A 287 12.28 -2.87 6.73
C THR A 287 13.77 -2.58 6.89
N ARG A 288 14.17 -1.30 6.79
CA ARG A 288 15.56 -0.86 6.96
C ARG A 288 16.09 -1.21 8.35
N ALA A 289 15.34 -0.89 9.42
CA ALA A 289 15.71 -1.21 10.78
C ALA A 289 15.85 -2.73 10.99
N SER A 290 14.90 -3.52 10.48
CA SER A 290 14.94 -4.99 10.55
C SER A 290 16.17 -5.55 9.84
N MET A 291 16.46 -5.10 8.61
CA MET A 291 17.60 -5.59 7.85
C MET A 291 18.94 -5.19 8.46
N GLU A 292 19.08 -3.95 8.95
CA GLU A 292 20.30 -3.53 9.67
C GLU A 292 20.55 -4.41 10.89
N GLN A 293 19.49 -4.69 11.66
CA GLN A 293 19.57 -5.61 12.80
C GLN A 293 20.00 -7.01 12.38
N GLN A 294 19.44 -7.58 11.30
CA GLN A 294 19.80 -8.91 10.82
C GLN A 294 21.26 -8.97 10.35
N LEU A 295 21.74 -7.92 9.71
CA LEU A 295 23.08 -7.84 9.11
C LEU A 295 24.18 -7.40 10.07
N GLY A 296 23.86 -7.02 11.30
CA GLY A 296 24.85 -6.41 12.20
C GLY A 296 25.33 -5.05 11.72
N LEU A 297 24.44 -4.28 11.09
CA LEU A 297 24.70 -2.91 10.69
C LEU A 297 23.99 -1.96 11.64
N ARG A 298 24.47 -0.73 11.73
CA ARG A 298 23.81 0.32 12.50
C ARG A 298 23.96 1.68 11.83
N SER A 299 22.82 2.32 11.59
CA SER A 299 22.68 3.73 11.28
C SER A 299 21.81 4.43 12.34
N ASP A 300 21.32 5.64 12.04
CA ASP A 300 20.32 6.34 12.85
C ASP A 300 18.87 5.93 12.54
N VAL A 301 18.64 4.84 11.79
CA VAL A 301 17.29 4.39 11.36
C VAL A 301 16.31 4.20 12.52
N GLU A 302 16.76 3.70 13.67
CA GLU A 302 15.90 3.52 14.86
C GLU A 302 15.35 4.88 15.35
N GLN A 303 16.21 5.90 15.37
CA GLN A 303 15.80 7.25 15.74
C GLN A 303 14.85 7.83 14.69
N GLN A 304 15.17 7.69 13.40
CA GLN A 304 14.30 8.16 12.31
C GLN A 304 12.92 7.48 12.37
N LEU A 305 12.87 6.16 12.59
CA LEU A 305 11.63 5.40 12.72
C LEU A 305 10.78 5.90 13.89
N VAL A 306 11.37 6.10 15.06
CA VAL A 306 10.63 6.62 16.23
C VAL A 306 10.09 8.03 15.96
N ARG A 307 10.91 8.92 15.38
CA ARG A 307 10.45 10.27 14.99
C ARG A 307 9.29 10.22 14.00
N TYR A 308 9.38 9.31 13.03
CA TYR A 308 8.40 9.11 11.98
C TYR A 308 7.05 8.61 12.54
N LEU A 309 7.08 7.59 13.39
CA LEU A 309 5.87 7.05 14.03
C LEU A 309 5.20 8.04 15.00
N LEU A 310 5.98 8.97 15.56
CA LEU A 310 5.48 10.04 16.43
C LEU A 310 5.07 11.31 15.66
N PHE A 311 5.11 11.28 14.32
CA PHE A 311 4.75 12.41 13.46
C PHE A 311 5.54 13.70 13.77
N LEU A 312 6.76 13.59 14.31
CA LEU A 312 7.54 14.76 14.74
C LEU A 312 7.94 15.69 13.59
N ASP A 313 8.01 15.14 12.38
CA ASP A 313 8.38 15.85 11.16
C ASP A 313 7.19 16.00 10.19
N GLU A 314 5.96 15.69 10.63
CA GLU A 314 4.78 15.85 9.78
C GLU A 314 4.58 17.30 9.36
N ALA A 315 4.35 17.52 8.06
CA ALA A 315 4.06 18.84 7.55
C ALA A 315 2.69 19.34 8.08
N PRO A 316 2.61 20.58 8.58
CA PRO A 316 1.40 21.07 9.20
C PRO A 316 0.23 21.16 8.20
N LEU A 317 -0.95 20.79 8.68
CA LEU A 317 -2.22 20.96 7.97
C LEU A 317 -2.86 22.27 8.43
N ALA A 318 -3.02 23.23 7.52
CA ALA A 318 -3.47 24.59 7.82
C ALA A 318 -5.01 24.72 7.93
N GLY A 319 -5.76 23.65 7.72
CA GLY A 319 -7.22 23.67 7.76
C GLY A 319 -7.83 22.27 7.82
N PRO A 320 -9.15 22.18 8.04
CA PRO A 320 -9.86 20.91 8.08
C PRO A 320 -9.80 20.22 6.71
N LEU A 321 -9.76 18.89 6.75
CA LEU A 321 -9.80 18.05 5.56
C LEU A 321 -10.90 17.00 5.67
N GLN A 322 -11.41 16.57 4.52
CA GLN A 322 -12.49 15.60 4.43
C GLN A 322 -12.33 14.76 3.16
N GLY A 323 -12.38 13.43 3.34
CA GLY A 323 -12.43 12.47 2.24
C GLY A 323 -13.77 12.47 1.51
N THR A 324 -13.90 11.57 0.54
CA THR A 324 -15.13 11.36 -0.26
C THR A 324 -15.74 9.98 -0.09
N THR A 325 -15.10 9.12 0.70
CA THR A 325 -15.50 7.73 0.94
C THR A 325 -15.65 7.47 2.44
N ASP A 326 -16.01 6.23 2.80
CA ASP A 326 -16.01 5.73 4.17
C ASP A 326 -14.64 5.25 4.66
N TYR A 327 -13.55 5.48 3.89
CA TYR A 327 -12.22 4.98 4.21
C TYR A 327 -11.75 5.38 5.61
N GLN A 328 -11.94 6.64 6.01
CA GLN A 328 -11.57 7.12 7.34
C GLN A 328 -12.23 6.27 8.43
N THR A 329 -13.54 6.06 8.33
CA THR A 329 -14.30 5.24 9.28
C THR A 329 -13.80 3.80 9.30
N ALA A 330 -13.54 3.21 8.12
CA ALA A 330 -13.05 1.84 8.02
C ALA A 330 -11.64 1.68 8.65
N PHE A 331 -10.75 2.65 8.41
CA PHE A 331 -9.39 2.68 8.96
C PHE A 331 -9.38 2.85 10.49
N GLU A 332 -10.17 3.78 11.02
CA GLU A 332 -10.29 3.98 12.47
C GLU A 332 -10.87 2.73 13.17
N GLN A 333 -11.77 1.99 12.50
CA GLN A 333 -12.35 0.75 13.03
C GLN A 333 -11.40 -0.45 12.96
N SER A 334 -10.43 -0.47 12.04
CA SER A 334 -9.44 -1.55 11.95
C SER A 334 -8.29 -1.43 12.95
N GLY A 335 -8.17 -0.28 13.64
CA GLY A 335 -7.16 -0.05 14.65
C GLY A 335 -7.16 -1.10 15.76
N LYS A 336 -5.96 -1.61 16.11
CA LYS A 336 -5.80 -2.51 17.25
C LYS A 336 -6.09 -1.74 18.53
N ARG A 337 -7.06 -2.23 19.31
CA ARG A 337 -7.41 -1.70 20.62
C ARG A 337 -6.62 -2.44 21.69
N ASP A 338 -6.08 -1.70 22.65
CA ASP A 338 -5.55 -2.32 23.86
C ASP A 338 -6.69 -2.75 24.79
N ALA A 339 -6.36 -3.26 25.98
CA ALA A 339 -7.37 -3.66 26.97
C ALA A 339 -8.20 -2.48 27.52
N GLY A 340 -7.76 -1.23 27.30
CA GLY A 340 -8.45 0.00 27.67
C GLY A 340 -9.46 0.49 26.62
N GLY A 341 -9.35 0.00 25.37
CA GLY A 341 -10.35 0.16 24.32
C GLY A 341 -10.02 1.16 23.22
#